data_AF-A0AAN8X8X1-F1
#
_entry.id   AF-A0AAN8X8X1-F1
#
_cell.length_a   1.000
_cell.length_b   1.000
_cell.length_c   1.000
_cell.angle_alpha   90.00
_cell.angle_beta   90.00
_cell.angle_gamma   90.00
#
_symmetry.space_group_name_H-M   'P 1'
#
loop_
_entity.id
_entity.type
_entity.pdbx_description
1 polymer ?
#
loop_
_entity_poly.entity_id
_entity_poly.type
_entity_poly.pdbx_seq_one_letter_code
_entity_poly.pdbx_strand_id
1 'polypeptide(L)'
;MPTLTAPVTPRVFKAIEKSDIHTLAYCREEEIRAILPCLVRMSLIAPLDHSEECISGRKVILRILSGIEVVNSLVALLSIDFPALEVDVKKEQQLRQKLGGGNQSESVLVQNLTNGLALEFECSDPTRRLRLLLSELLFVMAQIREPRQDFYHKSSELFDNPCYLEEVSDVLCIALAELPALLPPAEVAEALLHVTNGPTLIARMVANQPDCFREVVMGLVMAGDKQDEDSSSGLLRLQAVRTLCQMNPSQSLNVRALCVEQCRMPGLAVYLTLDAGASSSSVSGSGGSSSSSYSGESGDVVSFVTGLLLSHNHQQRTWFAQFVKSGQRRKYEQQSSALTALRTYLSGRLRNLLLFNSNDTLPESQVIYATSLLRLYCALKSLANL
;
A
#
# COMPACT_ATOMS: atom_id res chain seq x y z
N MET A 1 9.26 -21.70 -3.47
CA MET A 1 9.05 -20.28 -3.79
C MET A 1 9.72 -19.48 -2.68
N PRO A 2 10.86 -18.82 -2.92
CA PRO A 2 11.51 -18.04 -1.87
C PRO A 2 10.57 -16.89 -1.50
N THR A 3 10.31 -16.76 -0.21
CA THR A 3 9.37 -15.81 0.37
C THR A 3 9.79 -14.38 0.05
N LEU A 4 8.93 -13.67 -0.68
CA LEU A 4 8.94 -12.22 -0.81
C LEU A 4 9.16 -11.60 0.56
N THR A 5 10.08 -10.64 0.61
CA THR A 5 10.26 -9.64 1.67
C THR A 5 9.03 -9.49 2.59
N ALA A 6 9.22 -9.72 3.89
CA ALA A 6 8.14 -9.66 4.86
C ALA A 6 7.45 -8.28 4.82
N PRO A 7 6.11 -8.22 4.87
CA PRO A 7 5.38 -6.96 4.88
C PRO A 7 5.70 -6.16 6.15
N VAL A 8 5.78 -4.84 6.03
CA VAL A 8 5.99 -3.94 7.17
C VAL A 8 4.81 -4.05 8.12
N THR A 9 5.08 -4.40 9.37
CA THR A 9 4.03 -4.61 10.37
C THR A 9 3.45 -3.28 10.86
N PRO A 10 2.19 -3.25 11.33
CA PRO A 10 1.58 -2.05 11.90
C PRO A 10 2.36 -1.47 13.08
N ARG A 11 3.01 -2.34 13.85
CA ARG A 11 3.82 -1.96 15.00
C ARG A 11 5.04 -1.16 14.55
N VAL A 12 5.76 -1.64 13.54
CA VAL A 12 6.96 -0.97 13.00
C VAL A 12 6.57 0.36 12.35
N PHE A 13 5.55 0.36 11.49
CA PHE A 13 5.10 1.57 10.81
C PHE A 13 4.70 2.67 11.80
N LYS A 14 3.87 2.34 12.79
CA LYS A 14 3.42 3.28 13.83
C LYS A 14 4.58 3.80 14.68
N ALA A 15 5.59 2.97 14.93
CA ALA A 15 6.77 3.39 15.68
C ALA A 15 7.60 4.41 14.90
N ILE A 16 7.77 4.25 13.59
CA ILE A 16 8.44 5.26 12.74
C ILE A 16 7.60 6.53 12.60
N GLU A 17 6.29 6.40 12.31
CA GLU A 17 5.36 7.53 12.20
C GLU A 17 5.38 8.43 13.44
N LYS A 18 5.49 7.83 14.63
CA LYS A 18 5.53 8.56 15.91
C LYS A 18 6.93 8.84 16.43
N SER A 19 7.98 8.46 15.70
CA SER A 19 9.37 8.50 16.18
C SER A 19 9.55 7.81 17.56
N ASP A 20 8.83 6.71 17.81
CA ASP A 20 8.94 5.89 19.02
C ASP A 20 10.12 4.90 18.91
N ILE A 21 11.30 5.43 19.25
CA ILE A 21 12.57 4.71 19.18
C ILE A 21 12.64 3.54 20.17
N HIS A 22 11.92 3.62 21.30
CA HIS A 22 11.90 2.56 22.28
C HIS A 22 11.19 1.32 21.75
N THR A 23 10.05 1.48 21.09
CA THR A 23 9.33 0.35 20.47
C THR A 23 10.18 -0.31 19.38
N LEU A 24 10.94 0.47 18.60
CA LEU A 24 11.84 -0.02 17.55
C LEU A 24 13.01 -0.86 18.10
N ALA A 25 13.53 -0.51 19.28
CA ALA A 25 14.63 -1.25 19.91
C ALA A 25 14.26 -2.71 20.29
N TYR A 26 12.97 -3.02 20.40
CA TYR A 26 12.47 -4.37 20.68
C TYR A 26 12.01 -5.13 19.42
N CYS A 27 12.13 -4.54 18.24
CA CYS A 27 11.82 -5.21 16.98
C CYS A 27 12.99 -6.09 16.54
N ARG A 28 12.69 -7.18 15.83
CA ARG A 28 13.72 -8.04 15.24
C ARG A 28 14.37 -7.36 14.04
N GLU A 29 15.59 -7.76 13.71
CA GLU A 29 16.31 -7.23 12.54
C GLU A 29 15.51 -7.41 11.24
N GLU A 30 14.83 -8.57 11.07
CA GLU A 30 13.95 -8.85 9.94
C GLU A 30 12.78 -7.86 9.82
N GLU A 31 12.23 -7.39 10.95
CA GLU A 31 11.13 -6.43 10.99
C GLU A 31 11.60 -5.01 10.67
N ILE A 32 12.87 -4.72 10.98
CA ILE A 32 13.50 -3.40 10.78
C ILE A 32 14.10 -3.28 9.38
N ARG A 33 14.43 -4.40 8.70
CA ARG A 33 15.10 -4.42 7.39
C ARG A 33 14.48 -3.46 6.37
N ALA A 34 13.16 -3.38 6.31
CA ALA A 34 12.43 -2.56 5.36
C ALA A 34 12.52 -1.05 5.63
N ILE A 35 12.85 -0.63 6.86
CA ILE A 35 12.91 0.78 7.30
C ILE A 35 14.36 1.25 7.56
N LEU A 36 15.37 0.41 7.26
CA LEU A 36 16.78 0.75 7.47
C LEU A 36 17.19 2.07 6.78
N PRO A 37 16.79 2.38 5.53
CA PRO A 37 17.14 3.65 4.90
C PRO A 37 16.75 4.86 5.77
N CYS A 38 15.53 4.86 6.32
CA CYS A 38 15.05 5.91 7.21
C CYS A 38 15.88 5.98 8.51
N LEU A 39 16.14 4.84 9.16
CA LEU A 39 16.92 4.82 10.41
C LEU A 39 18.35 5.31 10.23
N VAL A 40 19.02 4.90 9.14
CA VAL A 40 20.37 5.37 8.83
C VAL A 40 20.36 6.88 8.60
N ARG A 41 19.39 7.41 7.83
CA ARG A 41 19.22 8.87 7.67
C ARG A 41 19.02 9.58 9.00
N MET A 42 18.10 9.11 9.84
CA MET A 42 17.86 9.70 11.17
C MET A 42 19.13 9.70 12.03
N SER A 43 20.01 8.72 11.85
CA SER A 43 21.28 8.63 12.59
C SER A 43 22.36 9.60 12.08
N LEU A 44 22.34 9.97 10.80
CA LEU A 44 23.36 10.79 10.15
C LEU A 44 23.01 12.27 10.08
N ILE A 45 21.73 12.60 9.89
CA ILE A 45 21.27 13.98 9.81
C ILE A 45 21.56 14.71 11.14
N ALA A 46 22.06 15.94 11.06
CA ALA A 46 22.24 16.78 12.23
C ALA A 46 20.87 17.05 12.86
N PRO A 47 20.65 16.71 14.14
CA PRO A 47 19.34 16.85 14.74
C PRO A 47 18.99 18.34 14.84
N LEU A 48 17.77 18.69 14.43
CA LEU A 48 17.25 20.04 14.59
C LEU A 48 17.00 20.36 16.08
N ASP A 49 16.72 19.32 16.87
CA ASP A 49 16.49 19.37 18.31
C ASP A 49 17.73 18.87 19.07
N HIS A 50 18.15 19.63 20.08
CA HIS A 50 19.29 19.32 20.94
C HIS A 50 18.84 18.85 22.33
N SER A 51 17.56 18.52 22.49
CA SER A 51 17.03 17.94 23.72
C SER A 51 17.75 16.63 24.09
N GLU A 52 17.82 16.35 25.40
CA GLU A 52 18.38 15.10 25.92
C GLU A 52 17.63 13.86 25.38
N GLU A 53 16.31 13.99 25.15
CA GLU A 53 15.49 12.94 24.55
C GLU A 53 15.93 12.64 23.11
N CYS A 54 16.18 13.66 22.29
CA CYS A 54 16.66 13.49 20.92
C CYS A 54 18.05 12.83 20.87
N ILE A 55 18.98 13.29 21.71
CA ILE A 55 20.33 12.74 21.80
C ILE A 55 20.30 11.28 22.28
N SER A 56 19.48 10.97 23.29
CA SER A 56 19.28 9.62 23.78
C SER A 56 18.67 8.71 22.70
N GLY A 57 17.65 9.19 22.00
CA GLY A 57 17.03 8.51 20.88
C GLY A 57 18.04 8.14 19.79
N ARG A 58 18.89 9.08 19.38
CA ARG A 58 19.94 8.84 18.37
C ARG A 58 20.91 7.74 18.80
N LYS A 59 21.30 7.69 20.09
CA LYS A 59 22.15 6.61 20.63
C LYS A 59 21.47 5.24 20.52
N VAL A 60 20.16 5.17 20.75
CA VAL A 60 19.39 3.93 20.59
C VAL A 60 19.32 3.52 19.12
N ILE A 61 19.09 4.46 18.19
CA ILE A 61 19.11 4.16 16.75
C ILE A 61 20.48 3.60 16.33
N LEU A 62 21.58 4.24 16.74
CA LEU A 62 22.93 3.74 16.44
C LEU A 62 23.19 2.35 17.01
N ARG A 63 22.60 2.03 18.16
CA ARG A 63 22.66 0.67 18.75
C ARG A 63 21.87 -0.33 17.90
N ILE A 64 20.68 0.04 17.42
CA ILE A 64 19.88 -0.81 16.52
C ILE A 64 20.63 -1.10 15.23
N LEU A 65 21.32 -0.10 14.67
CA LEU A 65 22.09 -0.22 13.42
C LEU A 65 23.42 -0.97 13.59
N SER A 66 23.88 -1.16 14.83
CA SER A 66 25.17 -1.77 15.12
C SER A 66 25.17 -3.25 14.74
N GLY A 67 26.13 -3.66 13.91
CA GLY A 67 26.27 -5.06 13.49
C GLY A 67 25.46 -5.45 12.24
N ILE A 68 24.65 -4.54 11.68
CA ILE A 68 23.92 -4.78 10.44
C ILE A 68 24.83 -4.42 9.25
N GLU A 69 25.25 -5.41 8.46
CA GLU A 69 26.21 -5.24 7.37
C GLU A 69 25.75 -4.22 6.31
N VAL A 70 24.45 -4.25 5.98
CA VAL A 70 23.84 -3.39 4.94
C VAL A 70 23.93 -1.91 5.28
N VAL A 71 24.08 -1.54 6.57
CA VAL A 71 24.18 -0.14 7.00
C VAL A 71 25.35 0.57 6.35
N ASN A 72 26.48 -0.11 6.15
CA ASN A 72 27.64 0.50 5.49
C ASN A 72 27.34 0.89 4.04
N SER A 73 26.59 0.05 3.32
CA SER A 73 26.13 0.34 1.96
C SER A 73 25.16 1.52 1.93
N LEU A 74 24.25 1.61 2.91
CA LEU A 74 23.32 2.74 3.05
C LEU A 74 24.02 4.06 3.37
N VAL A 75 25.03 4.02 4.26
CA VAL A 75 25.87 5.18 4.57
C VAL A 75 26.62 5.66 3.32
N ALA A 76 27.14 4.72 2.50
CA ALA A 76 27.80 5.06 1.25
C ALA A 76 26.83 5.71 0.23
N LEU A 77 25.58 5.25 0.16
CA LEU A 77 24.53 5.88 -0.66
C LEU A 77 24.19 7.31 -0.18
N LEU A 78 24.13 7.53 1.13
CA LEU A 78 23.85 8.87 1.70
C LEU A 78 25.04 9.84 1.58
N SER A 79 26.23 9.33 1.27
CA SER A 79 27.45 10.14 1.08
C SER A 79 27.63 10.65 -0.35
N ILE A 80 26.68 10.38 -1.25
CA ILE A 80 26.70 10.84 -2.64
C ILE A 80 26.50 12.36 -2.71
N ASP A 81 27.10 13.01 -3.71
CA ASP A 81 26.81 14.40 -4.06
C ASP A 81 25.43 14.53 -4.73
N PHE A 82 24.39 14.60 -3.89
CA PHE A 82 23.01 14.78 -4.34
C PHE A 82 22.76 16.08 -5.12
N PRO A 83 23.35 17.24 -4.76
CA PRO A 83 23.26 18.45 -5.58
C PRO A 83 23.73 18.24 -7.03
N ALA A 84 24.87 17.58 -7.26
CA ALA A 84 25.32 17.27 -8.62
C ALA A 84 24.37 16.30 -9.33
N LEU A 85 23.90 15.27 -8.62
CA LEU A 85 22.95 14.30 -9.15
C LEU A 85 21.60 14.95 -9.51
N GLU A 86 21.11 15.88 -8.71
CA GLU A 86 19.86 16.62 -8.94
C GLU A 86 19.89 17.35 -10.30
N VAL A 87 21.03 17.96 -10.65
CA VAL A 87 21.23 18.61 -11.94
C VAL A 87 21.13 17.62 -13.09
N ASP A 88 21.73 16.43 -12.96
CA ASP A 88 21.67 15.39 -13.98
C ASP A 88 20.25 14.82 -14.13
N VAL A 89 19.53 14.63 -13.03
CA VAL A 89 18.15 14.16 -13.03
C VAL A 89 17.21 15.18 -13.68
N LYS A 90 17.41 16.47 -13.43
CA LYS A 90 16.66 17.54 -14.11
C LYS A 90 16.87 17.51 -15.62
N LYS A 91 18.11 17.29 -16.08
CA LYS A 91 18.42 17.14 -17.51
C LYS A 91 17.72 15.90 -18.10
N GLU A 92 17.73 14.79 -17.37
CA GLU A 92 17.05 13.55 -17.78
C GLU A 92 15.54 13.75 -17.91
N GLN A 93 14.89 14.37 -16.93
CA GLN A 93 13.46 14.67 -16.98
C GLN A 93 13.11 15.59 -18.16
N GLN A 94 13.92 16.61 -18.42
CA GLN A 94 13.75 17.50 -19.58
C GLN A 94 13.94 16.77 -20.90
N LEU A 95 14.91 15.86 -20.99
CA LEU A 95 15.16 15.06 -22.19
C LEU A 95 13.94 14.19 -22.50
N ARG A 96 13.42 13.48 -21.49
CA ARG A 96 12.25 12.59 -21.61
C ARG A 96 10.97 13.35 -21.96
N GLN A 97 10.81 14.58 -21.48
CA GLN A 97 9.70 15.45 -21.89
C GLN A 97 9.78 15.87 -23.36
N LYS A 98 10.98 16.02 -23.93
CA LYS A 98 11.19 16.46 -25.33
C LYS A 98 11.10 15.33 -26.34
N LEU A 99 11.67 14.16 -26.03
CA LEU A 99 11.78 13.05 -26.97
C LEU A 99 10.53 12.15 -27.02
N GLY A 100 9.60 12.31 -26.07
CA GLY A 100 8.62 11.26 -25.77
C GLY A 100 9.32 10.07 -25.12
N GLY A 101 8.63 9.35 -24.25
CA GLY A 101 9.20 8.27 -23.43
C GLY A 101 9.84 7.11 -24.23
N GLY A 102 9.72 7.08 -25.57
CA GLY A 102 10.01 5.92 -26.43
C GLY A 102 11.45 5.36 -26.42
N ASN A 103 12.48 6.18 -26.23
CA ASN A 103 13.88 5.73 -26.37
C ASN A 103 14.56 5.51 -25.02
N GLN A 104 14.67 4.24 -24.60
CA GLN A 104 15.41 3.85 -23.39
C GLN A 104 16.93 3.97 -23.55
N SER A 105 17.44 3.96 -24.80
CA SER A 105 18.87 4.02 -25.12
C SER A 105 19.51 5.40 -24.97
N GLU A 106 18.71 6.46 -24.91
CA GLU A 106 19.17 7.84 -24.77
C GLU A 106 18.89 8.33 -23.35
N SER A 107 19.73 7.91 -22.40
CA SER A 107 19.72 8.39 -21.02
C SER A 107 20.96 9.22 -20.72
N VAL A 108 20.77 10.39 -20.12
CA VAL A 108 21.85 11.23 -19.58
C VAL A 108 22.45 10.57 -18.35
N LEU A 109 21.63 9.86 -17.57
CA LEU A 109 22.06 9.19 -16.32
C LEU A 109 22.86 7.92 -16.59
N VAL A 110 22.55 7.21 -17.67
CA VAL A 110 23.14 5.92 -17.99
C VAL A 110 23.65 5.95 -19.42
N GLN A 111 24.96 6.04 -19.57
CA GLN A 111 25.65 5.93 -20.85
C GLN A 111 26.36 4.59 -20.96
N ASN A 112 26.36 4.02 -22.17
CA ASN A 112 27.08 2.81 -22.56
C ASN A 112 26.79 1.59 -21.66
N LEU A 113 25.53 1.17 -21.61
CA LEU A 113 25.17 -0.14 -21.05
C LEU A 113 25.83 -1.23 -21.89
N THR A 114 26.79 -1.94 -21.30
CA THR A 114 27.51 -3.04 -21.95
C THR A 114 26.92 -4.39 -21.56
N ASN A 115 26.36 -4.48 -20.36
CA ASN A 115 25.72 -5.67 -19.80
C ASN A 115 24.22 -5.38 -19.50
N GLY A 116 23.47 -6.42 -19.11
CA GLY A 116 22.10 -6.25 -18.61
C GLY A 116 22.05 -5.35 -17.36
N LEU A 117 20.93 -4.67 -17.15
CA LEU A 117 20.74 -3.66 -16.09
C LEU A 117 20.99 -4.24 -14.69
N ALA A 118 20.57 -5.48 -14.46
CA ALA A 118 20.74 -6.15 -13.18
C ALA A 118 22.22 -6.41 -12.85
N LEU A 119 23.00 -6.87 -13.84
CA LEU A 119 24.42 -7.15 -13.64
C LEU A 119 25.23 -5.86 -13.46
N GLU A 120 24.90 -4.82 -14.24
CA GLU A 120 25.53 -3.50 -14.02
C GLU A 120 25.20 -2.96 -12.64
N PHE A 121 23.96 -3.10 -12.16
CA PHE A 121 23.58 -2.66 -10.82
C PHE A 121 24.40 -3.36 -9.73
N GLU A 122 24.55 -4.68 -9.81
CA GLU A 122 25.31 -5.48 -8.85
C GLU A 122 26.78 -5.04 -8.76
N CYS A 123 27.45 -4.85 -9.90
CA CYS A 123 28.88 -4.53 -9.96
C CYS A 123 29.20 -3.03 -9.79
N SER A 124 28.18 -2.17 -9.70
CA SER A 124 28.35 -0.72 -9.68
C SER A 124 28.63 -0.15 -8.29
N ASP A 125 29.27 1.02 -8.26
CA ASP A 125 29.37 1.84 -7.06
C ASP A 125 28.00 2.48 -6.69
N PRO A 126 27.84 3.00 -5.45
CA PRO A 126 26.58 3.59 -4.99
C PRO A 126 26.01 4.67 -5.91
N THR A 127 26.85 5.51 -6.50
CA THR A 127 26.41 6.61 -7.38
C THR A 127 25.83 6.07 -8.68
N ARG A 128 26.52 5.11 -9.29
CA ARG A 128 26.05 4.47 -10.53
C ARG A 128 24.78 3.65 -10.29
N ARG A 129 24.64 2.96 -9.16
CA ARG A 129 23.38 2.27 -8.77
C ARG A 129 22.19 3.23 -8.70
N LEU A 130 22.37 4.39 -8.08
CA LEU A 130 21.33 5.41 -7.96
C LEU A 130 20.94 5.96 -9.34
N ARG A 131 21.91 6.22 -10.22
CA ARG A 131 21.67 6.64 -11.61
C ARG A 131 20.93 5.58 -12.44
N LEU A 132 21.28 4.30 -12.31
CA LEU A 132 20.61 3.18 -12.99
C LEU A 132 19.13 3.09 -12.57
N LEU A 133 18.87 3.12 -11.25
CA LEU A 133 17.51 3.07 -10.72
C LEU A 133 16.68 4.29 -11.17
N LEU A 134 17.24 5.49 -11.09
CA LEU A 134 16.56 6.71 -11.51
C LEU A 134 16.26 6.73 -13.01
N SER A 135 17.18 6.24 -13.85
CA SER A 135 16.95 6.16 -15.29
C SER A 135 15.76 5.26 -15.62
N GLU A 136 15.68 4.07 -15.01
CA GLU A 136 14.55 3.16 -15.17
C GLU A 136 13.25 3.77 -14.64
N LEU A 137 13.25 4.32 -13.42
CA LEU A 137 12.06 4.92 -12.81
C LEU A 137 11.52 6.08 -13.66
N LEU A 138 12.39 7.02 -14.06
CA LEU A 138 12.00 8.19 -14.84
C LEU A 138 11.54 7.81 -16.25
N PHE A 139 12.07 6.72 -16.82
CA PHE A 139 11.52 6.13 -18.05
C PHE A 139 10.07 5.71 -17.85
N VAL A 140 9.75 4.98 -16.78
CA VAL A 140 8.36 4.57 -16.47
C VAL A 140 7.47 5.78 -16.26
N MET A 141 7.91 6.75 -15.46
CA MET A 141 7.15 7.98 -15.21
C MET A 141 6.87 8.76 -16.50
N ALA A 142 7.83 8.86 -17.42
CA ALA A 142 7.64 9.53 -18.71
C ALA A 142 6.65 8.78 -19.60
N GLN A 143 6.74 7.45 -19.63
CA GLN A 143 5.87 6.58 -20.43
C GLN A 143 4.40 6.63 -20.00
N ILE A 144 4.12 6.80 -18.70
CA ILE A 144 2.75 6.92 -18.18
C ILE A 144 2.12 8.27 -18.50
N ARG A 145 2.94 9.32 -18.67
CA ARG A 145 2.46 10.65 -19.05
C ARG A 145 2.04 10.73 -20.52
N GLU A 146 2.51 9.80 -21.36
CA GLU A 146 2.01 9.70 -22.73
C GLU A 146 0.56 9.22 -22.71
N PRO A 147 -0.34 9.83 -23.51
CA PRO A 147 -1.74 9.41 -23.59
C PRO A 147 -1.85 8.05 -24.28
N ARG A 148 -1.49 6.99 -23.58
CA ARG A 148 -1.78 5.60 -23.95
C ARG A 148 -3.20 5.28 -23.49
N GLN A 149 -3.97 4.65 -24.37
CA GLN A 149 -5.34 4.26 -24.04
C GLN A 149 -5.39 3.06 -23.08
N ASP A 150 -4.31 2.25 -23.02
CA ASP A 150 -4.28 1.01 -22.24
C ASP A 150 -3.11 0.97 -21.24
N PHE A 151 -3.38 0.34 -20.10
CA PHE A 151 -2.36 -0.01 -19.12
C PHE A 151 -1.32 -0.94 -19.75
N TYR A 152 -0.04 -0.61 -19.57
CA TYR A 152 1.07 -1.45 -20.00
C TYR A 152 1.85 -1.97 -18.79
N HIS A 153 2.24 -3.24 -18.79
CA HIS A 153 3.14 -3.79 -17.81
C HIS A 153 4.58 -3.67 -18.31
N LYS A 154 5.49 -3.09 -17.53
CA LYS A 154 6.92 -3.03 -17.87
C LYS A 154 7.64 -4.22 -17.24
N SER A 155 8.22 -5.04 -18.10
CA SER A 155 9.29 -5.97 -17.69
C SER A 155 10.55 -5.14 -17.38
N SER A 156 11.00 -5.18 -16.14
CA SER A 156 12.20 -4.49 -15.66
C SER A 156 13.12 -5.47 -14.96
N GLU A 157 14.31 -5.69 -15.51
CA GLU A 157 15.32 -6.55 -14.89
C GLU A 157 15.68 -6.11 -13.46
N LEU A 158 15.56 -4.80 -13.16
CA LEU A 158 15.86 -4.24 -11.86
C LEU A 158 14.69 -4.40 -10.87
N PHE A 159 13.48 -4.02 -11.27
CA PHE A 159 12.31 -4.04 -10.36
C PHE A 159 11.66 -5.43 -10.22
N ASP A 160 11.86 -6.32 -11.19
CA ASP A 160 11.23 -7.65 -11.19
C ASP A 160 12.12 -8.73 -10.54
N ASN A 161 13.44 -8.50 -10.45
CA ASN A 161 14.36 -9.49 -9.89
C ASN A 161 14.31 -9.52 -8.36
N PRO A 162 13.87 -10.62 -7.72
CA PRO A 162 13.70 -10.70 -6.27
C PRO A 162 15.02 -10.63 -5.50
N CYS A 163 16.15 -11.00 -6.12
CA CYS A 163 17.46 -11.00 -5.46
C CYS A 163 17.93 -9.58 -5.11
N TYR A 164 17.63 -8.61 -5.98
CA TYR A 164 18.06 -7.21 -5.81
C TYR A 164 16.96 -6.33 -5.21
N LEU A 165 15.74 -6.85 -5.04
CA LEU A 165 14.57 -6.05 -4.66
C LEU A 165 14.78 -5.28 -3.35
N GLU A 166 15.50 -5.85 -2.39
CA GLU A 166 15.78 -5.15 -1.14
C GLU A 166 16.69 -3.95 -1.33
N GLU A 167 17.80 -4.13 -2.06
CA GLU A 167 18.76 -3.07 -2.34
C GLU A 167 18.15 -2.01 -3.27
N VAL A 168 17.38 -2.42 -4.28
CA VAL A 168 16.60 -1.51 -5.14
C VAL A 168 15.63 -0.68 -4.30
N SER A 169 14.94 -1.29 -3.33
CA SER A 169 14.07 -0.56 -2.41
C SER A 169 14.84 0.43 -1.54
N ASP A 170 16.04 0.06 -1.08
CA ASP A 170 16.88 0.93 -0.26
C ASP A 170 17.32 2.18 -1.05
N VAL A 171 17.83 1.96 -2.27
CA VAL A 171 18.24 3.02 -3.19
C VAL A 171 17.06 3.92 -3.55
N LEU A 172 15.88 3.34 -3.81
CA LEU A 172 14.64 4.10 -4.07
C LEU A 172 14.25 4.99 -2.89
N CYS A 173 14.27 4.47 -1.65
CA CYS A 173 13.91 5.24 -0.46
C CYS A 173 14.89 6.38 -0.20
N ILE A 174 16.19 6.16 -0.42
CA ILE A 174 17.21 7.22 -0.30
C ILE A 174 16.98 8.29 -1.37
N ALA A 175 16.76 7.89 -2.63
CA ALA A 175 16.54 8.81 -3.74
C ALA A 175 15.32 9.71 -3.49
N LEU A 176 14.20 9.16 -3.03
CA LEU A 176 12.99 9.93 -2.70
C LEU A 176 13.22 10.93 -1.57
N ALA A 177 14.01 10.55 -0.58
CA ALA A 177 14.23 11.36 0.58
C ALA A 177 15.29 12.46 0.33
N GLU A 178 16.27 12.25 -0.56
CA GLU A 178 17.26 13.27 -0.95
C GLU A 178 16.87 14.11 -2.17
N LEU A 179 15.94 13.64 -3.02
CA LEU A 179 15.45 14.35 -4.20
C LEU A 179 13.93 14.62 -4.17
N PRO A 180 13.36 15.16 -3.06
CA PRO A 180 11.91 15.25 -2.89
C PRO A 180 11.22 16.17 -3.92
N ALA A 181 11.92 17.19 -4.43
CA ALA A 181 11.38 18.09 -5.43
C ALA A 181 11.27 17.47 -6.84
N LEU A 182 12.01 16.39 -7.10
CA LEU A 182 12.07 15.73 -8.42
C LEU A 182 11.24 14.45 -8.49
N LEU A 183 10.96 13.84 -7.33
CA LEU A 183 10.29 12.56 -7.22
C LEU A 183 9.05 12.67 -6.32
N PRO A 184 7.93 13.21 -6.82
CA PRO A 184 6.69 13.30 -6.05
C PRO A 184 6.22 11.89 -5.64
N PRO A 185 5.99 11.60 -4.34
CA PRO A 185 5.67 10.25 -3.88
C PRO A 185 4.46 9.62 -4.56
N ALA A 186 3.40 10.39 -4.81
CA ALA A 186 2.20 9.88 -5.50
C ALA A 186 2.48 9.50 -6.97
N GLU A 187 3.29 10.27 -7.69
CA GLU A 187 3.65 9.95 -9.08
C GLU A 187 4.60 8.75 -9.16
N VAL A 188 5.52 8.64 -8.20
CA VAL A 188 6.41 7.49 -8.09
C VAL A 188 5.61 6.23 -7.75
N ALA A 189 4.62 6.31 -6.85
CA ALA A 189 3.73 5.20 -6.56
C ALA A 189 2.97 4.73 -7.81
N GLU A 190 2.45 5.67 -8.59
CA GLU A 190 1.76 5.36 -9.84
C GLU A 190 2.70 4.67 -10.83
N ALA A 191 3.94 5.14 -10.98
CA ALA A 191 4.95 4.49 -11.81
C ALA A 191 5.28 3.07 -11.37
N LEU A 192 5.38 2.84 -10.06
CA LEU A 192 5.67 1.51 -9.52
C LEU A 192 4.54 0.51 -9.76
N LEU A 193 3.29 0.93 -10.01
CA LEU A 193 2.21 0.00 -10.38
C LEU A 193 2.44 -0.69 -11.72
N HIS A 194 3.36 -0.21 -12.55
CA HIS A 194 3.68 -0.79 -13.86
C HIS A 194 4.79 -1.85 -13.79
N VAL A 195 5.31 -2.18 -12.60
CA VAL A 195 6.33 -3.23 -12.40
C VAL A 195 5.81 -4.33 -11.47
N THR A 196 6.41 -5.52 -11.54
CA THR A 196 5.85 -6.73 -10.89
C THR A 196 5.79 -6.62 -9.37
N ASN A 197 6.80 -6.02 -8.74
CA ASN A 197 6.89 -5.86 -7.29
C ASN A 197 6.37 -4.50 -6.79
N GLY A 198 5.58 -3.79 -7.60
CA GLY A 198 5.08 -2.44 -7.32
C GLY A 198 4.47 -2.24 -5.93
N PRO A 199 3.43 -3.01 -5.54
CA PRO A 199 2.80 -2.88 -4.22
C PRO A 199 3.78 -2.96 -3.04
N THR A 200 4.77 -3.86 -3.13
CA THR A 200 5.79 -4.04 -2.09
C THR A 200 6.74 -2.85 -2.02
N LEU A 201 7.20 -2.34 -3.18
CA LEU A 201 8.06 -1.16 -3.26
C LEU A 201 7.35 0.09 -2.73
N ILE A 202 6.07 0.27 -3.07
CA ILE A 202 5.24 1.36 -2.56
C ILE A 202 5.11 1.27 -1.03
N ALA A 203 4.86 0.08 -0.48
CA ALA A 203 4.78 -0.12 0.95
C ALA A 203 6.08 0.22 1.67
N ARG A 204 7.24 -0.21 1.14
CA ARG A 204 8.56 0.13 1.71
C ARG A 204 8.87 1.62 1.59
N MET A 205 8.53 2.25 0.46
CA MET A 205 8.64 3.69 0.27
C MET A 205 7.89 4.45 1.37
N VAL A 206 6.60 4.15 1.55
CA VAL A 206 5.76 4.82 2.55
C VAL A 206 6.22 4.48 3.98
N ALA A 207 6.73 3.28 4.23
CA ALA A 207 7.28 2.91 5.54
C ALA A 207 8.52 3.74 5.93
N ASN A 208 9.34 4.13 4.96
CA ASN A 208 10.51 4.99 5.19
C ASN A 208 10.16 6.47 5.27
N GLN A 209 9.00 6.88 4.76
CA GLN A 209 8.49 8.25 4.80
C GLN A 209 6.99 8.27 5.16
N PRO A 210 6.61 8.03 6.44
CA PRO A 210 5.20 7.93 6.83
C PRO A 210 4.37 9.17 6.46
N ASP A 211 4.99 10.34 6.41
CA ASP A 211 4.33 11.60 6.05
C ASP A 211 3.69 11.59 4.65
N CYS A 212 4.24 10.80 3.71
CA CYS A 212 3.70 10.71 2.35
C CYS A 212 2.51 9.74 2.25
N PHE A 213 2.15 9.01 3.32
CA PHE A 213 1.06 8.03 3.31
C PHE A 213 -0.24 8.60 2.73
N ARG A 214 -0.66 9.77 3.23
CA ARG A 214 -1.91 10.41 2.80
C ARG A 214 -1.86 10.82 1.34
N GLU A 215 -0.75 11.41 0.90
CA GLU A 215 -0.57 11.86 -0.48
C GLU A 215 -0.62 10.67 -1.45
N VAL A 216 0.13 9.62 -1.17
CA VAL A 216 0.19 8.40 -1.98
C VAL A 216 -1.17 7.73 -2.06
N VAL A 217 -1.82 7.48 -0.92
CA VAL A 217 -3.14 6.82 -0.91
C VAL A 217 -4.19 7.66 -1.64
N MET A 218 -4.19 8.98 -1.43
CA MET A 218 -5.12 9.87 -2.13
C MET A 218 -4.87 9.86 -3.64
N GLY A 219 -3.61 9.96 -4.08
CA GLY A 219 -3.24 9.90 -5.49
C GLY A 219 -3.70 8.60 -6.15
N LEU A 220 -3.40 7.46 -5.53
CA LEU A 220 -3.80 6.15 -6.02
C LEU A 220 -5.34 6.02 -6.09
N VAL A 221 -6.08 6.37 -5.03
CA VAL A 221 -7.55 6.26 -5.04
C VAL A 221 -8.18 7.17 -6.09
N MET A 222 -7.66 8.39 -6.27
CA MET A 222 -8.16 9.34 -7.27
C MET A 222 -7.88 8.89 -8.71
N ALA A 223 -6.76 8.21 -8.95
CA ALA A 223 -6.43 7.57 -10.22
C ALA A 223 -7.17 6.24 -10.45
N GLY A 224 -7.74 5.64 -9.40
CA GLY A 224 -8.39 4.34 -9.47
C GLY A 224 -9.69 4.30 -10.28
N ASP A 225 -9.94 3.19 -10.94
CA ASP A 225 -11.14 3.01 -11.76
C ASP A 225 -12.43 3.04 -10.93
N LYS A 226 -13.55 3.38 -11.61
CA LYS A 226 -14.89 3.22 -11.01
C LYS A 226 -15.19 1.76 -10.69
N GLN A 227 -14.58 0.83 -11.42
CA GLN A 227 -14.65 -0.62 -11.23
C GLN A 227 -13.21 -1.18 -11.23
N ASP A 228 -12.61 -1.24 -10.04
CA ASP A 228 -11.18 -1.57 -9.82
C ASP A 228 -10.82 -3.02 -10.12
N GLU A 229 -11.76 -3.95 -10.09
CA GLU A 229 -11.47 -5.35 -10.39
C GLU A 229 -11.71 -5.74 -11.86
N ASP A 230 -12.10 -4.79 -12.73
CA ASP A 230 -12.31 -5.05 -14.16
C ASP A 230 -11.00 -4.98 -14.98
N SER A 231 -9.94 -4.38 -14.42
CA SER A 231 -8.65 -4.17 -15.08
C SER A 231 -7.48 -4.69 -14.22
N SER A 232 -6.41 -5.16 -14.86
CA SER A 232 -5.18 -5.58 -14.14
C SER A 232 -4.55 -4.42 -13.36
N SER A 233 -4.59 -3.20 -13.93
CA SER A 233 -4.14 -1.98 -13.25
C SER A 233 -4.93 -1.71 -11.97
N GLY A 234 -6.26 -1.84 -12.05
CA GLY A 234 -7.14 -1.66 -10.91
C GLY A 234 -6.86 -2.68 -9.79
N LEU A 235 -6.56 -3.94 -10.15
CA LEU A 235 -6.17 -4.98 -9.18
C LEU A 235 -4.83 -4.67 -8.48
N LEU A 236 -3.80 -4.26 -9.23
CA LEU A 236 -2.51 -3.88 -8.65
C LEU A 236 -2.64 -2.67 -7.72
N ARG A 237 -3.42 -1.67 -8.13
CA ARG A 237 -3.70 -0.48 -7.33
C ARG A 237 -4.50 -0.82 -6.06
N LEU A 238 -5.52 -1.67 -6.18
CA LEU A 238 -6.26 -2.21 -5.04
C LEU A 238 -5.31 -2.91 -4.07
N GLN A 239 -4.43 -3.78 -4.57
CA GLN A 239 -3.45 -4.48 -3.74
C GLN A 239 -2.50 -3.51 -3.04
N ALA A 240 -1.97 -2.51 -3.74
CA ALA A 240 -1.08 -1.50 -3.16
C ALA A 240 -1.76 -0.72 -2.03
N VAL A 241 -2.94 -0.15 -2.27
CA VAL A 241 -3.65 0.64 -1.25
C VAL A 241 -4.09 -0.24 -0.07
N ARG A 242 -4.52 -1.49 -0.32
CA ARG A 242 -4.87 -2.43 0.75
C ARG A 242 -3.65 -2.77 1.60
N THR A 243 -2.47 -2.98 0.98
CA THR A 243 -1.20 -3.25 1.69
C THR A 243 -0.83 -2.06 2.57
N LEU A 244 -0.96 -0.83 2.07
CA LEU A 244 -0.75 0.38 2.87
C LEU A 244 -1.71 0.46 4.05
N CYS A 245 -2.99 0.14 3.85
CA CYS A 245 -3.97 0.14 4.95
C CYS A 245 -3.74 -0.98 5.97
N GLN A 246 -3.18 -2.11 5.55
CA GLN A 246 -2.75 -3.18 6.48
C GLN A 246 -1.53 -2.75 7.28
N MET A 247 -0.62 -1.97 6.68
CA MET A 247 0.52 -1.37 7.37
C MET A 247 0.10 -0.23 8.30
N ASN A 248 -0.90 0.57 7.95
CA ASN A 248 -1.50 1.59 8.82
C ASN A 248 -3.01 1.38 9.03
N PRO A 249 -3.42 0.46 9.91
CA PRO A 249 -4.84 0.15 10.14
C PRO A 249 -5.66 1.34 10.63
N SER A 250 -5.03 2.31 11.29
CA SER A 250 -5.71 3.50 11.83
C SER A 250 -6.35 4.37 10.74
N GLN A 251 -5.80 4.32 9.52
CA GLN A 251 -6.30 5.10 8.38
C GLN A 251 -7.26 4.30 7.48
N SER A 252 -7.40 2.98 7.67
CA SER A 252 -8.18 2.11 6.78
C SER A 252 -9.63 2.59 6.57
N LEU A 253 -10.31 3.01 7.65
CA LEU A 253 -11.69 3.53 7.55
C LEU A 253 -11.78 4.89 6.85
N ASN A 254 -10.75 5.73 6.96
CA ASN A 254 -10.66 7.00 6.24
C ASN A 254 -10.48 6.76 4.75
N VAL A 255 -9.64 5.79 4.37
CA VAL A 255 -9.44 5.39 2.97
C VAL A 255 -10.70 4.76 2.39
N ARG A 256 -11.42 3.95 3.18
CA ARG A 256 -12.74 3.44 2.80
C ARG A 256 -13.73 4.58 2.54
N ALA A 257 -13.78 5.59 3.40
CA ALA A 257 -14.64 6.76 3.19
C ALA A 257 -14.28 7.49 1.90
N LEU A 258 -12.98 7.70 1.64
CA LEU A 258 -12.49 8.33 0.41
C LEU A 258 -12.96 7.57 -0.86
N CYS A 259 -12.89 6.24 -0.87
CA CYS A 259 -13.38 5.42 -1.98
C CYS A 259 -14.88 5.67 -2.26
N VAL A 260 -15.69 5.76 -1.21
CA VAL A 260 -17.14 5.98 -1.29
C VAL A 260 -17.48 7.41 -1.72
N GLU A 261 -16.78 8.40 -1.17
CA GLU A 261 -16.94 9.81 -1.54
C GLU A 261 -16.61 10.04 -3.02
N GLN A 262 -15.53 9.43 -3.51
CA GLN A 262 -15.09 9.55 -4.89
C GLN A 262 -15.77 8.58 -5.85
N CYS A 263 -16.56 7.61 -5.33
CA CYS A 263 -17.16 6.53 -6.09
C CYS A 263 -16.13 5.81 -6.98
N ARG A 264 -14.97 5.47 -6.38
CA ARG A 264 -13.85 4.78 -7.01
C ARG A 264 -13.47 3.57 -6.17
N MET A 265 -12.93 2.55 -6.83
CA MET A 265 -12.40 1.35 -6.17
C MET A 265 -13.37 0.65 -5.19
N PRO A 266 -14.53 0.17 -5.67
CA PRO A 266 -15.52 -0.51 -4.82
C PRO A 266 -14.99 -1.81 -4.21
N GLY A 267 -14.15 -2.57 -4.93
CA GLY A 267 -13.51 -3.77 -4.41
C GLY A 267 -12.63 -3.48 -3.20
N LEU A 268 -11.80 -2.43 -3.30
CA LEU A 268 -11.00 -1.93 -2.18
C LEU A 268 -11.88 -1.55 -0.98
N ALA A 269 -12.94 -0.77 -1.17
CA ALA A 269 -13.82 -0.35 -0.08
C ALA A 269 -14.43 -1.56 0.67
N VAL A 270 -14.80 -2.62 -0.06
CA VAL A 270 -15.26 -3.89 0.53
C VAL A 270 -14.15 -4.57 1.32
N TYR A 271 -12.96 -4.73 0.74
CA TYR A 271 -11.84 -5.37 1.45
C TYR A 271 -11.45 -4.63 2.73
N LEU A 272 -11.36 -3.30 2.72
CA LEU A 272 -11.05 -2.51 3.91
C LEU A 272 -12.11 -2.70 5.01
N THR A 273 -13.38 -2.84 4.61
CA THR A 273 -14.47 -3.12 5.56
C THR A 273 -14.35 -4.52 6.17
N LEU A 274 -13.98 -5.52 5.38
CA LEU A 274 -13.76 -6.89 5.85
C LEU A 274 -12.54 -6.98 6.79
N ASP A 275 -11.44 -6.31 6.43
CA ASP A 275 -10.20 -6.28 7.22
C ASP A 275 -10.42 -5.64 8.61
N ALA A 276 -11.22 -4.55 8.66
CA ALA A 276 -11.65 -3.94 9.92
C ALA A 276 -12.54 -4.89 10.77
N GLY A 277 -13.43 -5.65 10.12
CA GLY A 277 -14.28 -6.65 10.79
C GLY A 277 -13.50 -7.85 11.35
N ALA A 278 -12.41 -8.27 10.69
CA ALA A 278 -11.55 -9.34 11.17
C ALA A 278 -10.70 -8.90 12.38
N SER A 279 -10.24 -7.65 12.39
CA SER A 279 -9.43 -7.09 13.48
C SER A 279 -10.21 -6.92 14.79
N SER A 280 -11.52 -6.69 14.71
CA SER A 280 -12.40 -6.58 15.89
C SER A 280 -12.77 -7.93 16.51
N SER A 281 -12.71 -9.01 15.73
CA SER A 281 -13.05 -10.37 16.20
C SER A 281 -11.88 -11.12 16.84
N SER A 282 -10.63 -10.75 16.53
CA SER A 282 -9.43 -11.34 17.16
C SER A 282 -9.19 -10.85 18.59
N VAL A 283 -9.64 -9.65 18.95
CA VAL A 283 -9.48 -9.07 20.29
C VAL A 283 -10.49 -9.66 21.30
N SER A 284 -11.58 -10.27 20.83
CA SER A 284 -12.62 -10.87 21.69
C SER A 284 -12.28 -12.29 22.19
N GLY A 285 -11.12 -12.85 21.83
CA GLY A 285 -10.72 -14.22 22.15
C GLY A 285 -9.92 -14.42 23.45
N SER A 286 -9.54 -13.34 24.13
CA SER A 286 -8.73 -13.41 25.36
C SER A 286 -9.31 -12.54 26.46
N GLY A 287 -10.20 -13.13 27.28
CA GLY A 287 -10.67 -12.55 28.53
C GLY A 287 -12.18 -12.60 28.66
N GLY A 288 -12.68 -13.61 29.38
CA GLY A 288 -14.08 -13.65 29.78
C GLY A 288 -14.43 -12.44 30.65
N SER A 289 -15.33 -11.60 30.17
CA SER A 289 -16.09 -10.64 30.99
C SER A 289 -17.33 -10.21 30.19
N SER A 290 -18.46 -10.72 30.64
CA SER A 290 -19.80 -10.35 30.24
C SER A 290 -20.08 -8.89 30.63
N SER A 291 -19.88 -7.97 29.69
CA SER A 291 -20.55 -6.67 29.69
C SER A 291 -20.79 -6.25 28.25
N SER A 292 -21.98 -6.56 27.77
CA SER A 292 -22.57 -6.10 26.52
C SER A 292 -22.81 -4.58 26.58
N SER A 293 -21.75 -3.80 26.44
CA SER A 293 -21.84 -2.40 26.07
C SER A 293 -21.83 -2.30 24.55
N TYR A 294 -22.91 -1.78 23.99
CA TYR A 294 -22.99 -1.28 22.61
C TYR A 294 -21.89 -0.24 22.37
N SER A 295 -20.67 -0.67 22.07
CA SER A 295 -19.65 0.16 21.42
C SER A 295 -19.80 -0.06 19.92
N GLY A 296 -20.68 0.74 19.33
CA GLY A 296 -20.79 0.86 17.89
C GLY A 296 -19.52 1.41 17.25
N GLU A 297 -19.54 1.37 15.93
CA GLU A 297 -18.88 2.30 14.99
C GLU A 297 -17.63 1.85 14.24
N SER A 298 -16.95 0.76 14.60
CA SER A 298 -15.76 0.33 13.84
C SER A 298 -15.81 -1.14 13.43
N GLY A 299 -16.72 -1.51 12.52
CA GLY A 299 -16.61 -2.80 11.80
C GLY A 299 -17.89 -3.60 11.56
N ASP A 300 -19.08 -3.00 11.53
CA ASP A 300 -20.24 -3.74 11.01
C ASP A 300 -20.29 -3.67 9.48
N VAL A 301 -19.77 -4.73 8.85
CA VAL A 301 -19.85 -4.96 7.40
C VAL A 301 -21.30 -4.88 6.90
N VAL A 302 -22.28 -5.34 7.70
CA VAL A 302 -23.70 -5.36 7.31
C VAL A 302 -24.24 -3.93 7.22
N SER A 303 -24.01 -3.10 8.23
CA SER A 303 -24.45 -1.69 8.20
C SER A 303 -23.79 -0.90 7.08
N PHE A 304 -22.49 -1.09 6.83
CA PHE A 304 -21.78 -0.41 5.74
C PHE A 304 -22.37 -0.76 4.37
N VAL A 305 -22.49 -2.06 4.04
CA VAL A 305 -23.01 -2.47 2.74
C VAL A 305 -24.48 -2.08 2.59
N THR A 306 -25.30 -2.26 3.64
CA THR A 306 -26.70 -1.82 3.63
C THR A 306 -26.80 -0.31 3.39
N GLY A 307 -25.93 0.47 4.02
CA GLY A 307 -25.84 1.91 3.84
C GLY A 307 -25.49 2.33 2.41
N LEU A 308 -24.62 1.58 1.71
CA LEU A 308 -24.31 1.84 0.31
C LEU A 308 -25.49 1.50 -0.62
N LEU A 309 -26.15 0.36 -0.39
CA LEU A 309 -27.28 -0.09 -1.22
C LEU A 309 -28.52 0.79 -1.06
N LEU A 310 -28.78 1.24 0.17
CA LEU A 310 -29.91 2.09 0.54
C LEU A 310 -29.52 3.57 0.70
N SER A 311 -28.33 3.97 0.24
CA SER A 311 -27.83 5.36 0.35
C SER A 311 -28.83 6.33 -0.25
N HIS A 312 -28.95 7.56 0.27
CA HIS A 312 -29.74 8.61 -0.39
C HIS A 312 -29.03 9.16 -1.63
N ASN A 313 -27.71 9.02 -1.70
CA ASN A 313 -26.89 9.46 -2.84
C ASN A 313 -27.03 8.48 -4.01
N HIS A 314 -27.63 8.93 -5.11
CA HIS A 314 -27.86 8.12 -6.30
C HIS A 314 -26.56 7.64 -6.95
N GLN A 315 -25.51 8.46 -6.95
CA GLN A 315 -24.22 8.12 -7.53
C GLN A 315 -23.58 6.94 -6.80
N GLN A 316 -23.56 6.99 -5.46
CA GLN A 316 -23.02 5.89 -4.63
C GLN A 316 -23.80 4.60 -4.81
N ARG A 317 -25.15 4.67 -4.81
CA ARG A 317 -26.00 3.50 -5.06
C ARG A 317 -25.70 2.86 -6.42
N THR A 318 -25.66 3.65 -7.48
CA THR A 318 -25.43 3.16 -8.85
C THR A 318 -24.02 2.60 -9.03
N TRP A 319 -23.01 3.28 -8.47
CA TRP A 319 -21.62 2.84 -8.48
C TRP A 319 -21.44 1.45 -7.83
N PHE A 320 -21.97 1.27 -6.63
CA PHE A 320 -21.86 0.00 -5.93
C PHE A 320 -22.76 -1.09 -6.56
N ALA A 321 -23.93 -0.71 -7.08
CA ALA A 321 -24.78 -1.63 -7.84
C ALA A 321 -24.09 -2.18 -9.09
N GLN A 322 -23.33 -1.35 -9.81
CA GLN A 322 -22.52 -1.78 -10.95
C GLN A 322 -21.45 -2.79 -10.52
N PHE A 323 -20.76 -2.53 -9.42
CA PHE A 323 -19.78 -3.46 -8.86
C PHE A 323 -20.38 -4.84 -8.56
N VAL A 324 -21.52 -4.89 -7.88
CA VAL A 324 -22.21 -6.15 -7.58
C VAL A 324 -22.62 -6.88 -8.87
N LYS A 325 -23.17 -6.16 -9.86
CA LYS A 325 -23.59 -6.74 -11.14
C LYS A 325 -22.41 -7.27 -11.95
N SER A 326 -21.31 -6.52 -12.03
CA SER A 326 -20.07 -6.95 -12.71
C SER A 326 -19.47 -8.17 -12.04
N GLY A 327 -19.37 -8.17 -10.70
CA GLY A 327 -18.83 -9.30 -9.94
C GLY A 327 -19.66 -10.58 -10.06
N GLN A 328 -20.98 -10.50 -10.24
CA GLN A 328 -21.83 -11.68 -10.49
C GLN A 328 -21.64 -12.29 -11.88
N ARG A 329 -21.25 -11.49 -12.88
CA ARG A 329 -21.01 -11.97 -14.25
C ARG A 329 -19.66 -12.66 -14.41
N ARG A 330 -18.68 -12.34 -13.56
CA ARG A 330 -17.36 -12.98 -13.59
C ARG A 330 -17.54 -14.45 -13.20
N LYS A 331 -17.27 -15.34 -14.17
CA LYS A 331 -17.32 -16.79 -13.96
C LYS A 331 -16.40 -17.20 -12.81
N TYR A 332 -16.72 -18.33 -12.19
CA TYR A 332 -16.05 -18.97 -11.04
C TYR A 332 -14.52 -19.20 -11.18
N GLU A 333 -13.92 -18.87 -12.32
CA GLU A 333 -12.49 -19.08 -12.64
C GLU A 333 -11.57 -18.08 -11.93
N GLN A 334 -12.01 -16.85 -11.62
CA GLN A 334 -11.28 -15.93 -10.75
C GLN A 334 -11.71 -16.15 -9.28
N GLN A 335 -10.99 -17.04 -8.58
CA GLN A 335 -11.37 -17.53 -7.25
C GLN A 335 -11.41 -16.45 -6.13
N SER A 336 -10.78 -15.29 -6.30
CA SER A 336 -10.60 -14.29 -5.23
C SER A 336 -11.07 -12.87 -5.60
N SER A 337 -12.40 -12.66 -5.73
CA SER A 337 -12.98 -11.31 -5.85
C SER A 337 -13.44 -10.77 -4.48
N ALA A 338 -13.48 -9.45 -4.32
CA ALA A 338 -14.01 -8.80 -3.13
C ALA A 338 -15.48 -9.17 -2.88
N LEU A 339 -16.26 -9.37 -3.95
CA LEU A 339 -17.66 -9.80 -3.85
C LEU A 339 -17.76 -11.24 -3.31
N THR A 340 -16.90 -12.14 -3.75
CA THR A 340 -16.82 -13.51 -3.22
C THR A 340 -16.40 -13.49 -1.75
N ALA A 341 -15.41 -12.67 -1.37
CA ALA A 341 -15.00 -12.50 0.03
C ALA A 341 -16.15 -11.98 0.91
N LEU A 342 -16.89 -10.98 0.43
CA LEU A 342 -18.09 -10.46 1.10
C LEU A 342 -19.17 -11.54 1.24
N ARG A 343 -19.44 -12.31 0.18
CA ARG A 343 -20.41 -13.41 0.20
C ARG A 343 -20.03 -14.45 1.23
N THR A 344 -18.76 -14.85 1.28
CA THR A 344 -18.24 -15.84 2.24
C THR A 344 -18.39 -15.33 3.68
N TYR A 345 -18.02 -14.06 3.94
CA TYR A 345 -18.17 -13.44 5.26
C TYR A 345 -19.64 -13.40 5.70
N LEU A 346 -20.55 -12.91 4.85
CA LEU A 346 -21.98 -12.84 5.15
C LEU A 346 -22.61 -14.22 5.35
N SER A 347 -22.20 -15.22 4.55
CA SER A 347 -22.66 -16.60 4.70
C SER A 347 -22.19 -17.23 6.01
N GLY A 348 -20.94 -16.96 6.41
CA GLY A 348 -20.41 -17.39 7.71
C GLY A 348 -21.17 -16.76 8.87
N ARG A 349 -21.46 -15.46 8.80
CA ARG A 349 -22.29 -14.75 9.79
C ARG A 349 -23.69 -15.32 9.90
N LEU A 350 -24.35 -15.63 8.77
CA LEU A 350 -25.66 -16.26 8.75
C LEU A 350 -25.63 -17.67 9.37
N ARG A 351 -24.62 -18.48 9.02
CA ARG A 351 -24.44 -19.81 9.62
C ARG A 351 -24.26 -19.72 11.13
N ASN A 352 -23.44 -18.80 11.62
CA ASN A 352 -23.25 -18.60 13.05
C ASN A 352 -24.56 -18.24 13.74
N LEU A 353 -25.39 -17.39 13.14
CA LEU A 353 -26.72 -17.04 13.66
C LEU A 353 -27.64 -18.26 13.75
N LEU A 354 -27.62 -19.13 12.73
CA LEU A 354 -28.44 -20.35 12.70
C LEU A 354 -27.95 -21.43 13.66
N LEU A 355 -26.64 -21.51 13.94
CA LEU A 355 -26.05 -22.51 14.86
C LEU A 355 -26.44 -22.29 16.33
N PHE A 356 -26.81 -21.06 16.73
CA PHE A 356 -27.29 -20.76 18.08
C PHE A 356 -28.79 -21.09 18.29
N ASN A 357 -29.52 -21.44 17.23
CA ASN A 357 -30.94 -21.77 17.31
C ASN A 357 -31.15 -23.29 17.46
N SER A 358 -30.90 -23.80 18.66
CA SER A 358 -31.46 -25.10 19.08
C SER A 358 -32.88 -24.98 19.64
N ASN A 359 -33.30 -23.75 20.00
CA ASN A 359 -34.65 -23.41 20.44
C ASN A 359 -35.33 -22.57 19.33
N ASP A 360 -36.63 -22.75 19.12
CA ASP A 360 -37.45 -22.08 18.08
C ASP A 360 -37.51 -20.53 18.18
N THR A 361 -36.75 -19.91 19.08
CA THR A 361 -36.76 -18.47 19.34
C THR A 361 -35.35 -17.88 19.34
N LEU A 362 -35.13 -16.89 18.49
CA LEU A 362 -33.92 -16.07 18.49
C LEU A 362 -33.86 -15.23 19.79
N PRO A 363 -32.70 -15.15 20.47
CA PRO A 363 -32.55 -14.27 21.62
C PRO A 363 -32.69 -12.79 21.20
N GLU A 364 -33.27 -11.96 22.06
CA GLU A 364 -33.53 -10.53 21.79
C GLU A 364 -32.28 -9.77 21.32
N SER A 365 -31.11 -10.12 21.87
CA SER A 365 -29.81 -9.54 21.50
C SER A 365 -29.40 -9.79 20.04
N GLN A 366 -29.97 -10.81 19.39
CA GLN A 366 -29.67 -11.16 18.00
C GLN A 366 -30.75 -10.72 17.01
N VAL A 367 -31.92 -10.27 17.48
CA VAL A 367 -33.05 -9.86 16.61
C VAL A 367 -32.69 -8.66 15.73
N ILE A 368 -32.02 -7.65 16.31
CA ILE A 368 -31.59 -6.45 15.57
C ILE A 368 -30.59 -6.83 14.46
N TYR A 369 -29.66 -7.72 14.80
CA TYR A 369 -28.66 -8.21 13.86
C TYR A 369 -29.29 -9.05 12.73
N ALA A 370 -30.19 -9.98 13.06
CA ALA A 370 -30.94 -10.79 12.09
C ALA A 370 -31.76 -9.90 11.13
N THR A 371 -32.42 -8.87 11.67
CA THR A 371 -33.22 -7.92 10.88
C THR A 371 -32.36 -7.12 9.92
N SER A 372 -31.20 -6.63 10.36
CA SER A 372 -30.23 -5.91 9.51
C SER A 372 -29.70 -6.79 8.37
N LEU A 373 -29.40 -8.06 8.67
CA LEU A 373 -28.95 -9.02 7.66
C LEU A 373 -30.06 -9.36 6.65
N LEU A 374 -31.30 -9.50 7.10
CA LEU A 374 -32.46 -9.69 6.23
C LEU A 374 -32.68 -8.48 5.31
N ARG A 375 -32.59 -7.26 5.84
CA ARG A 375 -32.67 -6.02 5.04
C ARG A 375 -31.60 -5.99 3.96
N LEU A 376 -30.35 -6.33 4.30
CA LEU A 376 -29.26 -6.44 3.35
C LEU A 376 -29.57 -7.47 2.25
N TYR A 377 -30.07 -8.65 2.62
CA TYR A 377 -30.45 -9.70 1.68
C TYR A 377 -31.55 -9.22 0.71
N CYS A 378 -32.60 -8.57 1.22
CA CYS A 378 -33.65 -7.99 0.39
C CYS A 378 -33.12 -6.93 -0.58
N ALA A 379 -32.23 -6.05 -0.12
CA ALA A 379 -31.59 -5.02 -0.96
C ALA A 379 -30.74 -5.65 -2.08
N LEU A 380 -29.92 -6.65 -1.75
CA LEU A 380 -29.11 -7.38 -2.74
C LEU A 380 -29.98 -8.13 -3.75
N LYS A 381 -31.06 -8.77 -3.31
CA LYS A 381 -32.01 -9.47 -4.17
C LYS A 381 -32.64 -8.52 -5.20
N SER A 382 -33.07 -7.34 -4.75
CA SER A 382 -33.64 -6.30 -5.62
C SER A 382 -32.65 -5.77 -6.67
N LEU A 383 -31.35 -5.76 -6.37
CA LEU A 383 -30.31 -5.23 -7.27
C LEU A 383 -29.84 -6.23 -8.31
N ALA A 384 -29.83 -7.50 -7.94
CA ALA A 384 -29.32 -8.60 -8.75
C ALA A 384 -30.41 -9.26 -9.61
N ASN A 385 -31.69 -8.89 -9.44
CA ASN A 385 -32.84 -9.67 -9.94
C ASN A 385 -32.70 -11.16 -9.58
N LEU A 386 -32.24 -11.45 -8.35
CA LEU A 386 -32.14 -12.81 -7.81
C LEU A 386 -33.50 -13.39 -7.40
#